data_AF-A0A940X9M1-F1
#
_entry.id   AF-A0A940X9M1-F1
#
_cell.length_a   1.000
_cell.length_b   1.000
_cell.length_c   1.000
_cell.angle_alpha   90.00
_cell.angle_beta   90.00
_cell.angle_gamma   90.00
#
_symmetry.space_group_name_H-M   'P 1'
#
loop_
_entity.id
_entity.type
_entity.pdbx_description
1 polymer ?
#
loop_
_entity_poly.entity_id
_entity_poly.type
_entity_poly.pdbx_seq_one_letter_code
_entity_poly.pdbx_strand_id
1 'polypeptide(L)'
;MNHINNITVKDAIIMNTETLQQPDLSKFSAKQLKDALKEVESKKDEDRQAYKDLVEQTVPKAIFKLCAASEALSRAKTETFKFFEDIINLKAGVYGIKENQQSHTFSCKDSEITIGFRVTDGWDDTANTGIAKVEKYISSLATDDKTAALVRIVFNLLKKDAKGNLKGSRVLELQKLTKDFDNEEFTDGVKIIADSYKPVRSVWYIEAALIREDGSKTPIPLSASSVDFLAGYQFDFNKDEKHNNNTINDSPDSN
;
A
#
# COMPACT_ATOMS: atom_id res chain seq x y z
N MET A 1 19.47 -52.28 -5.46
CA MET A 1 18.00 -52.26 -5.38
C MET A 1 17.57 -50.98 -4.66
N ASN A 2 17.07 -49.99 -5.39
CA ASN A 2 15.85 -49.25 -5.07
C ASN A 2 15.65 -48.15 -6.10
N HIS A 3 14.47 -48.21 -6.73
CA HIS A 3 14.08 -47.52 -7.95
C HIS A 3 13.88 -46.01 -7.74
N ILE A 4 14.51 -45.22 -8.60
CA ILE A 4 14.15 -43.82 -8.84
C ILE A 4 13.03 -43.84 -9.88
N ASN A 5 11.82 -43.44 -9.48
CA ASN A 5 10.68 -43.28 -10.38
C ASN A 5 10.88 -42.02 -11.23
N ASN A 6 11.20 -42.23 -12.51
CA ASN A 6 11.10 -41.22 -13.56
C ASN A 6 9.63 -40.88 -13.80
N ILE A 7 9.18 -39.70 -13.37
CA ILE A 7 7.93 -39.11 -13.85
C ILE A 7 8.28 -38.30 -15.09
N THR A 8 8.05 -38.90 -16.25
CA THR A 8 8.13 -38.22 -17.55
C THR A 8 7.00 -37.19 -17.63
N VAL A 9 7.36 -35.91 -17.61
CA VAL A 9 6.45 -34.80 -17.95
C VAL A 9 6.14 -34.94 -19.44
N LYS A 10 4.87 -35.23 -19.77
CA LYS A 10 4.40 -35.16 -21.16
C LYS A 10 4.34 -33.70 -21.57
N ASP A 11 5.09 -33.37 -22.61
CA ASP A 11 5.09 -32.08 -23.27
C ASP A 11 3.67 -31.62 -23.61
N ALA A 12 3.40 -30.34 -23.37
CA ALA A 12 2.15 -29.68 -23.72
C ALA A 12 1.97 -29.70 -25.25
N ILE A 13 0.91 -30.35 -25.72
CA ILE A 13 0.49 -30.29 -27.11
C ILE A 13 -0.06 -28.89 -27.37
N ILE A 14 0.70 -28.09 -28.12
CA ILE A 14 0.22 -26.85 -28.73
C ILE A 14 -0.88 -27.24 -29.72
N MET A 15 -2.15 -26.98 -29.41
CA MET A 15 -3.25 -27.16 -30.36
C MET A 15 -3.14 -26.10 -31.47
N ASN A 16 -2.77 -26.56 -32.66
CA ASN A 16 -2.83 -25.79 -33.89
C ASN A 16 -4.29 -25.45 -34.23
N THR A 17 -4.56 -24.19 -34.57
CA THR A 17 -5.87 -23.70 -35.02
C THR A 17 -6.13 -24.14 -36.46
N GLU A 18 -6.58 -25.37 -36.67
CA GLU A 18 -7.11 -25.83 -37.95
C GLU A 18 -8.64 -25.96 -37.84
N THR A 19 -9.33 -25.07 -38.56
CA THR A 19 -10.71 -25.16 -39.05
C THR A 19 -11.71 -25.94 -38.20
N LEU A 20 -12.48 -25.21 -37.37
CA LEU A 20 -13.76 -25.69 -36.85
C LEU A 20 -14.74 -25.92 -38.01
N GLN A 21 -14.76 -27.13 -38.56
CA GLN A 21 -15.91 -27.59 -39.34
C GLN A 21 -17.10 -27.68 -38.39
N GLN A 22 -18.06 -26.78 -38.56
CA GLN A 22 -19.34 -26.85 -37.84
C GLN A 22 -20.01 -28.20 -38.16
N PRO A 23 -20.28 -29.06 -37.17
CA PRO A 23 -20.94 -30.33 -37.43
C PRO A 23 -22.37 -30.07 -37.94
N ASP A 24 -22.74 -30.71 -39.05
CA ASP A 24 -24.10 -30.74 -39.61
C ASP A 24 -25.06 -31.42 -38.62
N LEU A 25 -25.69 -30.60 -37.78
CA LEU A 25 -26.58 -30.99 -36.66
C LEU A 25 -27.80 -31.81 -37.12
N SER A 26 -28.09 -31.84 -38.42
CA SER A 26 -29.22 -32.56 -39.03
C SER A 26 -29.02 -34.07 -39.12
N LYS A 27 -27.79 -34.57 -38.88
CA LYS A 27 -27.42 -35.99 -39.02
C LYS A 27 -27.20 -36.72 -37.70
N PHE A 28 -27.32 -36.04 -36.56
CA PHE A 28 -27.14 -36.65 -35.24
C PHE A 28 -28.47 -37.00 -34.59
N SER A 29 -28.62 -38.24 -34.14
CA SER A 29 -29.78 -38.65 -33.35
C SER A 29 -29.84 -37.85 -32.05
N ALA A 30 -31.04 -37.62 -31.50
CA ALA A 30 -31.24 -36.88 -30.24
C ALA A 30 -30.39 -37.45 -29.06
N LYS A 31 -30.00 -38.73 -29.13
CA LYS A 31 -29.11 -39.39 -28.18
C LYS A 31 -27.66 -38.90 -28.29
N GLN A 32 -27.14 -38.75 -29.51
CA GLN A 32 -25.75 -38.29 -29.75
C GLN A 32 -25.53 -36.84 -29.31
N LEU A 33 -26.54 -35.97 -29.49
CA LEU A 33 -26.49 -34.58 -29.01
C LEU A 33 -26.52 -34.47 -27.48
N LYS A 34 -27.31 -35.32 -26.82
CA LYS A 34 -27.38 -35.37 -25.35
C LYS A 34 -26.10 -35.91 -24.73
N ASP A 35 -25.47 -36.89 -25.36
CA ASP A 35 -24.21 -37.47 -24.90
C ASP A 35 -23.05 -36.47 -25.08
N ALA A 36 -23.01 -35.74 -26.20
CA ALA A 36 -22.01 -34.68 -26.43
C ALA A 36 -22.14 -33.49 -25.46
N LEU A 37 -23.36 -33.06 -25.13
CA LEU A 37 -23.58 -32.00 -24.13
C LEU A 37 -23.11 -32.42 -22.73
N LYS A 38 -23.42 -33.66 -22.33
CA LYS A 38 -22.93 -34.21 -21.06
C LYS A 38 -21.41 -34.31 -21.01
N GLU A 39 -20.76 -34.66 -22.11
CA GLU A 39 -19.30 -34.72 -22.18
C GLU A 39 -18.67 -33.32 -22.05
N VAL A 40 -19.27 -32.30 -22.67
CA VAL A 40 -18.84 -30.90 -22.52
C VAL A 40 -19.08 -30.38 -21.10
N GLU A 41 -20.21 -30.73 -20.48
CA GLU A 41 -20.51 -30.38 -19.08
C GLU A 41 -19.55 -31.08 -18.11
N SER A 42 -19.30 -32.39 -18.29
CA SER A 42 -18.31 -33.15 -17.49
C SER A 42 -16.92 -32.54 -17.61
N LYS A 43 -16.46 -32.21 -18.82
CA LYS A 43 -15.16 -31.54 -19.03
C LYS A 43 -15.08 -30.20 -18.32
N LYS A 44 -16.15 -29.38 -18.36
CA LYS A 44 -16.19 -28.10 -17.63
C LYS A 44 -16.12 -28.29 -16.11
N ASP A 45 -16.78 -29.31 -15.58
CA ASP A 45 -16.75 -29.59 -14.14
C ASP A 45 -15.42 -30.21 -13.70
N GLU A 46 -14.81 -31.03 -14.56
CA GLU A 46 -13.43 -31.53 -14.39
C GLU A 46 -12.42 -30.38 -14.40
N ASP A 47 -12.50 -29.45 -15.35
CA ASP A 47 -11.64 -28.26 -15.42
C ASP A 47 -11.79 -27.38 -14.18
N ARG A 48 -13.03 -27.18 -13.70
CA ARG A 48 -13.30 -26.44 -12.45
C ARG A 48 -12.70 -27.13 -11.23
N GLN A 49 -12.79 -28.45 -11.17
CA GLN A 49 -12.22 -29.21 -10.07
C GLN A 49 -10.68 -29.18 -10.13
N ALA A 50 -10.09 -29.41 -11.30
CA ALA A 50 -8.65 -29.30 -11.52
C ALA A 50 -8.11 -27.91 -11.16
N TYR A 51 -8.85 -26.84 -11.50
CA TYR A 51 -8.51 -25.49 -11.08
C TYR A 51 -8.54 -25.33 -9.55
N LYS A 52 -9.61 -25.80 -8.88
CA LYS A 52 -9.70 -25.76 -7.41
C LYS A 52 -8.55 -26.52 -6.75
N ASP A 53 -8.26 -27.72 -7.24
CA ASP A 53 -7.17 -28.56 -6.72
C ASP A 53 -5.82 -27.88 -6.95
N LEU A 54 -5.62 -27.23 -8.11
CA LEU A 54 -4.41 -26.47 -8.39
C LEU A 54 -4.26 -25.26 -7.46
N VAL A 55 -5.34 -24.52 -7.20
CA VAL A 55 -5.35 -23.40 -6.25
C VAL A 55 -5.03 -23.90 -4.84
N GLU A 56 -5.68 -24.98 -4.40
CA GLU A 56 -5.48 -25.58 -3.08
C GLU A 56 -4.04 -26.09 -2.89
N GLN A 57 -3.38 -26.55 -3.95
CA GLN A 57 -1.97 -26.95 -3.92
C GLN A 57 -0.99 -25.76 -4.03
N THR A 58 -1.38 -24.69 -4.71
CA THR A 58 -0.48 -23.57 -5.03
C THR A 58 -0.47 -22.51 -3.93
N VAL A 59 -1.63 -22.18 -3.36
CA VAL A 59 -1.76 -21.16 -2.30
C VAL A 59 -0.86 -21.47 -1.10
N PRO A 60 -0.84 -22.69 -0.53
CA PRO A 60 0.03 -23.01 0.60
C PRO A 60 1.52 -22.85 0.28
N LYS A 61 1.94 -23.21 -0.94
CA LYS A 61 3.34 -23.03 -1.40
C LYS A 61 3.72 -21.55 -1.46
N ALA A 62 2.82 -20.71 -1.97
CA ALA A 62 3.02 -19.26 -2.02
C ALA A 62 3.06 -18.65 -0.61
N ILE A 63 2.11 -19.01 0.26
CA ILE A 63 2.07 -18.56 1.65
C ILE A 63 3.35 -18.95 2.39
N PHE A 64 3.83 -20.18 2.23
CA PHE A 64 5.09 -20.62 2.86
C PHE A 64 6.27 -19.74 2.48
N LYS A 65 6.43 -19.41 1.18
CA LYS A 65 7.49 -18.50 0.72
C LYS A 65 7.36 -17.10 1.30
N LEU A 66 6.14 -16.56 1.37
CA LEU A 66 5.88 -15.24 1.94
C LEU A 66 6.13 -15.20 3.45
N CYS A 67 5.78 -16.27 4.18
CA CYS A 67 6.10 -16.41 5.60
C CYS A 67 7.61 -16.41 5.84
N ALA A 68 8.38 -17.16 5.03
CA ALA A 68 9.83 -17.20 5.14
C ALA A 68 10.46 -15.81 4.89
N ALA A 69 10.00 -15.07 3.88
CA ALA A 69 10.46 -13.71 3.61
C ALA A 69 10.11 -12.74 4.75
N SER A 70 8.89 -12.84 5.29
CA SER A 70 8.44 -12.03 6.43
C SER A 70 9.27 -12.30 7.69
N GLU A 71 9.60 -13.58 7.96
CA GLU A 71 10.45 -13.95 9.08
C GLU A 71 11.88 -13.41 8.91
N ALA A 72 12.46 -13.52 7.71
CA ALA A 72 13.77 -12.96 7.41
C ALA A 72 13.79 -11.43 7.65
N LEU A 73 12.76 -10.72 7.20
CA LEU A 73 12.64 -9.28 7.43
C LEU A 73 12.44 -8.94 8.91
N SER A 74 11.67 -9.75 9.65
CA SER A 74 11.47 -9.58 11.09
C SER A 74 12.77 -9.73 11.88
N ARG A 75 13.59 -10.74 11.53
CA ARG A 75 14.93 -10.94 12.11
C ARG A 75 15.85 -9.77 11.79
N ALA A 76 15.97 -9.39 10.52
CA ALA A 76 16.78 -8.25 10.09
C ALA A 76 16.36 -6.95 10.79
N LYS A 77 15.05 -6.70 10.91
CA LYS A 77 14.51 -5.55 11.65
C LYS A 77 14.93 -5.58 13.11
N THR A 78 14.76 -6.71 13.78
CA THR A 78 15.09 -6.86 15.21
C THR A 78 16.58 -6.64 15.46
N GLU A 79 17.45 -7.24 14.66
CA GLU A 79 18.91 -7.10 14.79
C GLU A 79 19.36 -5.66 14.52
N THR A 80 18.82 -5.04 13.48
CA THR A 80 19.10 -3.63 13.16
C THR A 80 18.74 -2.72 14.34
N PHE A 81 17.54 -2.86 14.91
CA PHE A 81 17.15 -2.04 16.06
C PHE A 81 18.08 -2.24 17.26
N LYS A 82 18.54 -3.46 17.53
CA LYS A 82 19.50 -3.73 18.61
C LYS A 82 20.84 -3.01 18.40
N PHE A 83 21.39 -3.03 17.17
CA PHE A 83 22.64 -2.32 16.88
C PHE A 83 22.55 -0.82 17.17
N PHE A 84 21.42 -0.20 16.82
CA PHE A 84 21.25 1.23 17.01
C PHE A 84 20.75 1.62 18.40
N GLU A 85 20.07 0.73 19.14
CA GLU A 85 19.76 0.94 20.56
C GLU A 85 21.05 1.15 21.36
N ASP A 86 22.07 0.31 21.13
CA ASP A 86 23.39 0.46 21.75
C ASP A 86 24.06 1.79 21.37
N ILE A 87 24.00 2.18 20.09
CA ILE A 87 24.56 3.46 19.60
C ILE A 87 23.84 4.66 20.22
N ILE A 88 22.51 4.64 20.32
CA ILE A 88 21.71 5.71 20.92
C ILE A 88 22.00 5.81 22.42
N ASN A 89 22.08 4.68 23.12
CA ASN A 89 22.43 4.65 24.54
C ASN A 89 23.82 5.23 24.79
N LEU A 90 24.80 4.88 23.95
CA LEU A 90 26.14 5.44 24.02
C LEU A 90 26.14 6.95 23.76
N LYS A 91 25.42 7.41 22.72
CA LYS A 91 25.28 8.85 22.40
C LYS A 91 24.69 9.62 23.59
N ALA A 92 23.64 9.10 24.22
CA ALA A 92 23.02 9.73 25.39
C ALA A 92 24.00 9.80 26.59
N GLY A 93 24.83 8.77 26.78
CA GLY A 93 25.88 8.75 27.81
C GLY A 93 27.01 9.75 27.56
N VAL A 94 27.45 9.90 26.31
CA VAL A 94 28.55 10.81 25.93
C VAL A 94 28.11 12.28 25.92
N TYR A 95 26.91 12.57 25.40
CA TYR A 95 26.44 13.94 25.18
C TYR A 95 25.43 14.42 26.23
N GLY A 96 25.03 13.58 27.18
CA GLY A 96 24.20 13.95 28.34
C GLY A 96 22.75 14.36 28.01
N ILE A 97 22.32 14.24 26.75
CA ILE A 97 20.98 14.63 26.30
C ILE A 97 20.24 13.38 25.84
N LYS A 98 19.15 13.04 26.54
CA LYS A 98 18.14 12.13 26.00
C LYS A 98 17.37 12.87 24.92
N GLU A 99 17.75 12.65 23.66
CA GLU A 99 17.02 13.18 22.52
C GLU A 99 15.63 12.53 22.46
N ASN A 100 14.57 13.33 22.58
CA ASN A 100 13.17 12.88 22.39
C ASN A 100 12.82 12.76 20.90
N GLN A 101 13.78 12.34 20.07
CA GLN A 101 13.63 12.25 18.62
C GLN A 101 12.76 11.04 18.26
N GLN A 102 11.87 11.23 17.27
CA GLN A 102 11.02 10.15 16.76
C GLN A 102 11.77 9.25 15.76
N SER A 103 12.84 9.76 15.16
CA SER A 103 13.68 9.09 14.18
C SER A 103 15.13 9.51 14.32
N HIS A 104 16.04 8.58 14.05
CA HIS A 104 17.48 8.81 14.01
C HIS A 104 18.02 8.38 12.65
N THR A 105 18.75 9.28 12.00
CA THR A 105 19.48 9.00 10.76
C THR A 105 20.96 8.91 11.06
N PHE A 106 21.57 7.80 10.66
CA PHE A 106 22.99 7.54 10.76
C PHE A 106 23.54 7.39 9.35
N SER A 107 24.50 8.23 8.99
CA SER A 107 25.15 8.20 7.67
C SER A 107 26.63 7.87 7.84
N CYS A 108 27.13 6.96 7.00
CA CYS A 108 28.54 6.67 6.78
C CYS A 108 28.91 7.05 5.34
N LYS A 109 30.16 6.83 4.94
CA LYS A 109 30.68 7.21 3.61
C LYS A 109 29.81 6.66 2.46
N ASP A 110 29.44 5.38 2.54
CA ASP A 110 28.81 4.65 1.43
C ASP A 110 27.38 4.19 1.75
N SER A 111 26.83 4.57 2.91
CA SER A 111 25.53 4.08 3.38
C SER A 111 24.83 5.04 4.32
N GLU A 112 23.50 5.05 4.27
CA GLU A 112 22.65 5.79 5.20
C GLU A 112 21.54 4.88 5.71
N ILE A 113 21.23 5.00 7.00
CA ILE A 113 20.13 4.28 7.62
C ILE A 113 19.36 5.21 8.56
N THR A 114 18.03 5.14 8.45
CA THR A 114 17.09 5.86 9.31
C THR A 114 16.24 4.84 10.05
N ILE A 115 16.25 4.92 11.38
CA ILE A 115 15.39 4.11 12.24
C ILE A 115 14.45 5.03 13.02
N GLY A 116 13.22 4.60 13.23
CA GLY A 116 12.27 5.40 13.99
C GLY A 116 10.91 4.76 14.15
N PHE A 117 9.98 5.55 14.68
CA PHE A 117 8.58 5.16 14.78
C PHE A 117 7.67 6.23 14.22
N ARG A 118 6.55 5.80 13.63
CA ARG A 118 5.48 6.69 13.19
C ARG A 118 4.54 6.98 14.35
N VAL A 119 4.01 8.19 14.39
CA VAL A 119 2.98 8.61 15.35
C VAL A 119 1.72 8.91 14.56
N THR A 120 0.59 8.41 15.06
CA THR A 120 -0.75 8.75 14.57
C THR A 120 -1.42 9.68 15.57
N ASP A 121 -2.24 10.57 15.04
CA ASP A 121 -3.02 11.51 15.84
C ASP A 121 -4.14 10.75 16.58
N GLY A 122 -3.98 10.60 17.89
CA GLY A 122 -5.03 10.08 18.78
C GLY A 122 -5.72 11.22 19.52
N TRP A 123 -6.98 10.98 19.88
CA TRP A 123 -7.85 11.96 20.51
C TRP A 123 -8.66 11.27 21.61
N ASP A 124 -8.82 11.92 22.76
CA ASP A 124 -9.76 11.46 23.79
C ASP A 124 -11.22 11.87 23.47
N ASP A 125 -12.14 11.50 24.34
CA ASP A 125 -13.58 11.68 24.17
C ASP A 125 -14.01 13.16 24.15
N THR A 126 -13.18 14.07 24.68
CA THR A 126 -13.47 15.51 24.74
C THR A 126 -13.25 16.24 23.41
N ALA A 127 -12.52 15.63 22.47
CA ALA A 127 -12.24 16.22 21.16
C ALA A 127 -13.51 16.60 20.39
N ASN A 128 -14.52 15.71 20.40
CA ASN A 128 -15.79 15.97 19.72
C ASN A 128 -16.57 17.11 20.36
N THR A 129 -16.51 17.24 21.70
CA THR A 129 -17.13 18.37 22.42
C THR A 129 -16.47 19.69 22.03
N GLY A 130 -15.14 19.72 21.93
CA GLY A 130 -14.42 20.91 21.48
C GLY A 130 -14.76 21.28 20.03
N ILE A 131 -14.82 20.30 19.11
CA ILE A 131 -15.24 20.51 17.72
C ILE A 131 -16.63 21.14 17.66
N ALA A 132 -17.59 20.61 18.42
CA ALA A 132 -18.95 21.15 18.42
C ALA A 132 -19.02 22.62 18.89
N LYS A 133 -18.22 23.01 19.90
CA LYS A 133 -18.12 24.42 20.34
C LYS A 133 -17.57 25.32 19.24
N VAL A 134 -16.51 24.87 18.55
CA VAL A 134 -15.93 25.61 17.42
C VAL A 134 -16.93 25.74 16.28
N GLU A 135 -17.60 24.65 15.88
CA GLU A 135 -18.60 24.67 14.81
C GLU A 135 -19.77 25.60 15.13
N LYS A 136 -20.24 25.60 16.38
CA LYS A 136 -21.32 26.47 16.84
C LYS A 136 -20.97 27.95 16.72
N TYR A 137 -19.78 28.37 17.15
CA TYR A 137 -19.34 29.75 17.00
C TYR A 137 -19.15 30.13 15.53
N ILE A 138 -18.49 29.28 14.75
CA ILE A 138 -18.22 29.58 13.33
C ILE A 138 -19.53 29.67 12.52
N SER A 139 -20.53 28.86 12.86
CA SER A 139 -21.86 28.93 12.24
C SER A 139 -22.60 30.24 12.55
N SER A 140 -22.34 30.88 13.70
CA SER A 140 -22.96 32.16 14.06
C SER A 140 -22.35 33.35 13.31
N LEU A 141 -21.12 33.21 12.81
CA LEU A 141 -20.40 34.24 12.07
C LEU A 141 -20.76 34.32 10.57
N ALA A 142 -21.41 33.30 10.00
CA ALA A 142 -21.67 33.19 8.56
C ALA A 142 -22.73 34.19 8.04
N THR A 143 -22.45 35.49 8.12
CA THR A 143 -23.39 36.57 7.74
C THR A 143 -23.02 37.29 6.44
N ASP A 144 -21.78 37.21 5.96
CA ASP A 144 -21.32 37.80 4.70
C ASP A 144 -20.39 36.87 3.89
N ASP A 145 -20.19 37.18 2.59
CA ASP A 145 -19.42 36.34 1.66
C ASP A 145 -17.94 36.16 2.08
N LYS A 146 -17.36 37.15 2.77
CA LYS A 146 -15.98 37.07 3.28
C LYS A 146 -15.89 36.14 4.49
N THR A 147 -16.89 36.16 5.37
CA THR A 147 -16.94 35.26 6.52
C THR A 147 -17.29 33.84 6.09
N ALA A 148 -18.06 33.66 5.01
CA ALA A 148 -18.30 32.34 4.41
C ALA A 148 -17.01 31.67 3.92
N ALA A 149 -16.05 32.42 3.36
CA ALA A 149 -14.75 31.90 2.97
C ALA A 149 -13.91 31.46 4.18
N LEU A 150 -13.96 32.24 5.26
CA LEU A 150 -13.26 31.94 6.51
C LEU A 150 -13.84 30.70 7.22
N VAL A 151 -15.18 30.59 7.24
CA VAL A 151 -15.93 29.42 7.73
C VAL A 151 -15.48 28.15 7.00
N ARG A 152 -15.30 28.20 5.67
CA ARG A 152 -14.80 27.07 4.87
C ARG A 152 -13.36 26.69 5.23
N ILE A 153 -12.50 27.65 5.55
CA ILE A 153 -11.13 27.38 6.02
C ILE A 153 -11.18 26.63 7.34
N VAL A 154 -11.97 27.08 8.32
CA VAL A 154 -12.09 26.43 9.63
C VAL A 154 -12.70 25.04 9.51
N PHE A 155 -13.74 24.83 8.70
CA PHE A 155 -14.27 23.49 8.43
C PHE A 155 -13.26 22.56 7.76
N ASN A 156 -12.40 23.08 6.88
CA ASN A 156 -11.30 22.30 6.31
C ASN A 156 -10.26 21.91 7.37
N LEU A 157 -10.03 22.76 8.38
CA LEU A 157 -9.15 22.46 9.51
C LEU A 157 -9.75 21.41 10.45
N LEU A 158 -11.07 21.46 10.68
CA LEU A 158 -11.81 20.47 11.47
C LEU A 158 -12.09 19.17 10.71
N LYS A 159 -11.79 19.11 9.40
CA LYS A 159 -12.05 17.94 8.58
C LYS A 159 -11.26 16.74 9.08
N LYS A 160 -12.00 15.71 9.48
CA LYS A 160 -11.48 14.40 9.83
C LYS A 160 -10.84 13.73 8.61
N ASP A 161 -9.80 12.94 8.85
CA ASP A 161 -9.18 12.10 7.82
C ASP A 161 -10.09 10.92 7.43
N ALA A 162 -9.65 10.09 6.49
CA ALA A 162 -10.40 8.91 6.04
C ALA A 162 -10.67 7.89 7.16
N LYS A 163 -9.96 7.99 8.29
CA LYS A 163 -10.11 7.12 9.46
C LYS A 163 -10.98 7.76 10.55
N GLY A 164 -11.52 8.95 10.31
CA GLY A 164 -12.37 9.67 11.26
C GLY A 164 -11.62 10.49 12.31
N ASN A 165 -10.29 10.63 12.19
CA ASN A 165 -9.46 11.35 13.16
C ASN A 165 -9.19 12.79 12.70
N LEU A 166 -9.15 13.72 13.64
CA LEU A 166 -8.69 15.08 13.37
C LEU A 166 -7.16 15.08 13.18
N LYS A 167 -6.62 15.98 12.35
CA LYS A 167 -5.16 16.09 12.20
C LYS A 167 -4.59 17.06 13.24
N GLY A 168 -3.58 16.64 13.98
CA GLY A 168 -2.93 17.47 15.01
C GLY A 168 -2.36 18.77 14.43
N SER A 169 -1.81 18.71 13.21
CA SER A 169 -1.28 19.89 12.50
C SER A 169 -2.35 20.96 12.28
N ARG A 170 -3.60 20.56 11.99
CA ARG A 170 -4.72 21.49 11.76
C ARG A 170 -5.19 22.13 13.06
N VAL A 171 -5.05 21.44 14.19
CA VAL A 171 -5.37 22.00 15.50
C VAL A 171 -4.36 23.06 15.92
N LEU A 172 -3.07 22.86 15.61
CA LEU A 172 -2.06 23.91 15.80
C LEU A 172 -2.37 25.16 14.94
N GLU A 173 -2.90 24.97 13.73
CA GLU A 173 -3.35 26.09 12.89
C GLU A 173 -4.57 26.80 13.51
N LEU A 174 -5.55 26.05 14.04
CA LEU A 174 -6.69 26.61 14.77
C LEU A 174 -6.26 27.42 16.00
N GLN A 175 -5.29 26.94 16.77
CA GLN A 175 -4.73 27.66 17.92
C GLN A 175 -4.02 28.97 17.55
N LYS A 176 -3.52 29.10 16.33
CA LYS A 176 -2.97 30.38 15.85
C LYS A 176 -4.11 31.34 15.55
N LEU A 177 -5.17 30.85 14.90
CA LEU A 177 -6.35 31.66 14.57
C LEU A 177 -7.07 32.19 15.81
N THR A 178 -7.08 31.48 16.95
CA THR A 178 -7.70 32.00 18.19
C THR A 178 -7.08 33.31 18.68
N LYS A 179 -5.88 33.69 18.24
CA LYS A 179 -5.28 35.00 18.60
C LYS A 179 -5.90 36.16 17.84
N ASP A 180 -6.50 35.89 16.69
CA ASP A 180 -7.11 36.90 15.82
C ASP A 180 -8.61 37.08 16.10
N PHE A 181 -9.22 36.17 16.88
CA PHE A 181 -10.64 36.20 17.25
C PHE A 181 -10.81 36.31 18.77
N ASP A 182 -11.41 37.41 19.23
CA ASP A 182 -11.76 37.62 20.63
C ASP A 182 -13.10 36.93 20.97
N ASN A 183 -13.08 35.59 21.02
CA ASN A 183 -14.25 34.81 21.43
C ASN A 183 -13.86 33.68 22.39
N GLU A 184 -14.48 33.71 23.58
CA GLU A 184 -14.23 32.74 24.65
C GLU A 184 -14.68 31.32 24.26
N GLU A 185 -15.83 31.17 23.59
CA GLU A 185 -16.39 29.85 23.23
C GLU A 185 -15.53 29.15 22.15
N PHE A 186 -15.01 29.91 21.20
CA PHE A 186 -14.08 29.45 20.18
C PHE A 186 -12.72 29.07 20.77
N THR A 187 -12.17 29.94 21.62
CA THR A 187 -10.87 29.72 22.27
C THR A 187 -10.93 28.50 23.19
N ASP A 188 -12.00 28.36 23.97
CA ASP A 188 -12.24 27.19 24.82
C ASP A 188 -12.45 25.92 23.99
N GLY A 189 -13.22 25.98 22.90
CA GLY A 189 -13.39 24.86 21.97
C GLY A 189 -12.07 24.38 21.39
N VAL A 190 -11.24 25.28 20.87
CA VAL A 190 -9.91 24.95 20.33
C VAL A 190 -8.97 24.42 21.41
N LYS A 191 -9.03 24.96 22.63
CA LYS A 191 -8.24 24.49 23.76
C LYS A 191 -8.62 23.06 24.16
N ILE A 192 -9.92 22.75 24.26
CA ILE A 192 -10.41 21.39 24.55
C ILE A 192 -9.92 20.42 23.48
N ILE A 193 -10.01 20.80 22.20
CA ILE A 193 -9.46 19.98 21.11
C ILE A 193 -7.96 19.78 21.33
N ALA A 194 -7.19 20.83 21.59
CA ALA A 194 -5.74 20.71 21.79
C ALA A 194 -5.37 19.81 23.00
N ASP A 195 -6.07 19.95 24.12
CA ASP A 195 -5.82 19.17 25.34
C ASP A 195 -6.20 17.69 25.16
N SER A 196 -7.18 17.43 24.28
CA SER A 196 -7.60 16.08 23.89
C SER A 196 -6.60 15.35 23.00
N TYR A 197 -5.59 16.04 22.47
CA TYR A 197 -4.59 15.42 21.59
C TYR A 197 -3.69 14.45 22.36
N LYS A 198 -3.79 13.17 22.03
CA LYS A 198 -3.00 12.06 22.58
C LYS A 198 -2.27 11.35 21.45
N PRO A 199 -1.05 11.78 21.06
CA PRO A 199 -0.31 11.11 20.00
C PRO A 199 -0.04 9.65 20.35
N VAL A 200 -0.37 8.72 19.44
CA VAL A 200 -0.17 7.28 19.62
C VAL A 200 0.92 6.80 18.68
N ARG A 201 1.92 6.09 19.22
CA ARG A 201 2.92 5.40 18.38
C ARG A 201 2.25 4.28 17.59
N SER A 202 2.41 4.29 16.26
CA SER A 202 1.78 3.32 15.37
C SER A 202 2.72 2.18 14.97
N VAL A 203 3.80 2.47 14.24
CA VAL A 203 4.70 1.45 13.70
C VAL A 203 6.16 1.86 13.76
N TRP A 204 7.03 0.90 14.08
CA TRP A 204 8.48 1.03 13.92
C TRP A 204 8.88 0.79 12.47
N TYR A 205 9.78 1.61 11.94
CA TYR A 205 10.25 1.54 10.56
C TYR A 205 11.77 1.66 10.46
N ILE A 206 12.30 1.15 9.34
CA ILE A 206 13.70 1.25 8.93
C ILE A 206 13.68 1.69 7.47
N GLU A 207 14.48 2.68 7.15
CA GLU A 207 14.82 3.08 5.78
C GLU A 207 16.33 2.98 5.63
N ALA A 208 16.79 2.40 4.53
CA ALA A 208 18.22 2.25 4.27
C ALA A 208 18.53 2.56 2.81
N ALA A 209 19.69 3.14 2.57
CA ALA A 209 20.17 3.47 1.23
C ALA A 209 21.68 3.28 1.14
N LEU A 210 22.14 2.89 -0.05
CA LEU A 210 23.54 2.88 -0.43
C LEU A 210 23.88 4.19 -1.15
N ILE A 211 25.00 4.81 -0.80
CA ILE A 211 25.50 6.03 -1.41
C ILE A 211 26.58 5.61 -2.41
N ARG A 212 26.41 6.01 -3.68
CA ARG A 212 27.40 5.77 -4.74
C ARG A 212 28.48 6.84 -4.73
N GLU A 213 29.57 6.59 -5.46
CA GLU A 213 30.70 7.53 -5.57
C GLU A 213 30.31 8.90 -6.14
N ASP A 214 29.25 8.97 -6.95
CA ASP A 214 28.69 10.20 -7.50
C ASP A 214 27.76 10.95 -6.53
N GLY A 215 27.58 10.44 -5.30
CA GLY A 215 26.70 10.98 -4.28
C GLY A 215 25.21 10.58 -4.43
N SER A 216 24.86 9.78 -5.44
CA SER A 216 23.49 9.30 -5.62
C SER A 216 23.11 8.22 -4.59
N LYS A 217 21.88 8.30 -4.06
CA LYS A 217 21.34 7.36 -3.07
C LYS A 217 20.49 6.30 -3.77
N THR A 218 20.87 5.04 -3.63
CA THR A 218 20.07 3.88 -4.06
C THR A 218 19.35 3.29 -2.84
N PRO A 219 18.01 3.38 -2.74
CA PRO A 219 17.28 2.83 -1.61
C PRO A 219 17.35 1.30 -1.59
N ILE A 220 17.44 0.72 -0.39
CA ILE A 220 17.31 -0.72 -0.17
C ILE A 220 15.82 -1.01 0.05
N PRO A 221 15.13 -1.70 -0.89
CA PRO A 221 13.71 -1.96 -0.76
C PRO A 221 13.44 -3.01 0.31
N LEU A 222 12.62 -2.66 1.30
CA LEU A 222 12.26 -3.52 2.43
C LEU A 222 10.77 -3.89 2.46
N SER A 223 10.00 -3.49 1.45
CA SER A 223 8.58 -3.86 1.29
C SER A 223 8.33 -4.58 -0.03
N ALA A 224 7.38 -5.52 -0.04
CA ALA A 224 7.04 -6.28 -1.25
C ALA A 224 6.59 -5.42 -2.43
N SER A 225 6.07 -4.21 -2.19
CA SER A 225 5.69 -3.26 -3.24
C SER A 225 6.86 -2.43 -3.79
N SER A 226 8.01 -2.45 -3.12
CA SER A 226 9.20 -1.69 -3.48
C SER A 226 10.32 -2.54 -4.06
N VAL A 227 10.29 -3.86 -3.82
CA VAL A 227 11.26 -4.80 -4.36
C VAL A 227 10.89 -5.11 -5.80
N ASP A 228 11.83 -4.88 -6.72
CA ASP A 228 11.67 -5.22 -8.12
C ASP A 228 11.64 -6.74 -8.35
N PHE A 229 11.03 -7.15 -9.47
CA PHE A 229 11.10 -8.53 -9.92
C PHE A 229 12.54 -8.91 -10.29
N LEU A 230 12.85 -10.21 -10.18
CA LEU A 230 14.14 -10.74 -10.63
C LEU A 230 14.34 -10.46 -12.12
N ALA A 231 15.60 -10.19 -12.50
CA ALA A 231 15.96 -9.89 -13.87
C ALA A 231 15.46 -10.98 -14.84
N GLY A 232 14.72 -10.56 -15.87
CA GLY A 232 14.14 -11.45 -16.88
C GLY A 232 12.72 -11.94 -16.58
N TYR A 233 12.14 -11.62 -15.42
CA TYR A 233 10.72 -11.86 -15.18
C TYR A 233 9.87 -10.87 -15.97
N GLN A 234 8.98 -11.38 -16.82
CA GLN A 234 8.02 -10.59 -17.58
C GLN A 234 6.61 -11.12 -17.34
N PHE A 235 5.64 -10.21 -17.23
CA PHE A 235 4.23 -10.57 -17.19
C PHE A 235 3.75 -10.85 -18.61
N ASP A 236 3.30 -12.08 -18.86
CA ASP A 236 2.74 -12.48 -20.16
C ASP A 236 1.22 -12.67 -20.14
N PHE A 237 0.56 -12.31 -19.04
CA PHE A 237 -0.89 -12.33 -18.93
C PHE A 237 -1.47 -11.05 -19.57
N ASN A 238 -2.31 -11.20 -20.61
CA ASN A 238 -2.96 -10.16 -21.43
C ASN A 238 -2.14 -9.52 -22.58
N LYS A 239 -1.29 -10.26 -23.30
CA LYS A 239 -0.67 -9.76 -24.56
C LYS A 239 -1.64 -9.56 -25.74
N ASP A 240 -2.91 -9.95 -25.61
CA ASP A 240 -3.91 -9.87 -26.69
C ASP A 240 -4.79 -8.60 -26.69
N GLU A 241 -4.65 -7.69 -25.74
CA GLU A 241 -5.21 -6.34 -25.89
C GLU A 241 -4.16 -5.41 -26.52
N LYS A 242 -3.86 -5.65 -27.79
CA LYS A 242 -3.12 -4.66 -28.60
C LYS A 242 -3.97 -3.41 -28.72
N HIS A 243 -3.60 -2.41 -27.92
CA HIS A 243 -3.86 -1.01 -28.20
C HIS A 243 -3.49 -0.70 -29.65
N ASN A 244 -4.53 -0.54 -30.46
CA ASN A 244 -4.45 0.01 -31.81
C ASN A 244 -4.22 1.52 -31.67
N ASN A 245 -3.00 1.93 -31.37
CA ASN A 245 -2.61 3.34 -31.38
C ASN A 245 -1.63 3.57 -32.53
N ASN A 246 -2.21 4.06 -33.64
CA ASN A 246 -1.64 4.91 -34.68
C ASN A 246 -0.12 4.81 -34.90
N THR A 247 0.26 4.00 -35.88
CA THR A 247 1.41 4.32 -36.71
C THR A 247 1.07 5.62 -37.46
N ILE A 248 1.69 6.72 -37.02
CA ILE A 248 1.83 7.91 -37.84
C ILE A 248 2.53 7.46 -39.12
N ASN A 249 1.81 7.50 -40.24
CA ASN A 249 2.42 7.40 -41.55
C ASN A 249 3.32 8.63 -41.73
N ASP A 250 4.62 8.45 -41.50
CA ASP A 250 5.63 9.25 -42.19
C ASP A 250 5.50 8.95 -43.69
N SER A 251 4.94 9.91 -44.42
CA SER A 251 5.08 9.98 -45.88
C SER A 251 6.54 10.30 -46.22
N PRO A 252 7.20 9.53 -47.10
CA PRO A 252 8.42 9.98 -47.74
C PRO A 252 8.07 10.84 -48.97
N ASP A 253 8.64 12.04 -48.96
CA ASP A 253 8.83 13.09 -49.97
C ASP A 253 8.36 12.97 -51.45
N SER A 254 8.10 14.17 -51.97
CA SER A 254 8.34 14.69 -53.35
C SER A 254 7.24 14.55 -54.41
N ASN A 255 6.49 15.63 -54.67
CA ASN A 255 6.75 16.62 -55.74
C ASN A 255 5.69 17.74 -55.73
#